data_AF-A0A7J8GUG4-F1
#
_entry.id   AF-A0A7J8GUG4-F1
#
_cell.length_a   1.000
_cell.length_b   1.000
_cell.length_c   1.000
_cell.angle_alpha   90.00
_cell.angle_beta   90.00
_cell.angle_gamma   90.00
#
_symmetry.space_group_name_H-M   'P 1'
#
loop_
_entity.id
_entity.type
_entity.pdbx_description
1 polymer ?
#
loop_
_entity_poly.entity_id
_entity_poly.type
_entity_poly.pdbx_seq_one_letter_code
_entity_poly.pdbx_strand_id
1 'polypeptide(L)'
;METAPKPGRDDPPKKDKLQTKKKKPRRYWEEETTPTGAAASPGLHRNKKRNRELRPQKPKNTHTPKKSRISKKPQILKKPREQRNPEPQRSLSGAQDPFPGPAPVPVEVAQKFRRIDKSKKLPHSKSKTRSRLEVAEAEEEEISVKAARSELLLAEEPG
;
A
#
# COMPACT_ATOMS: atom_id res chain seq x y z
N MET A 1 33.96 41.24 59.00
CA MET A 1 33.06 41.29 60.16
C MET A 1 31.82 42.02 59.68
N GLU A 2 30.92 41.28 59.02
CA GLU A 2 29.74 40.64 59.63
C GLU A 2 28.67 41.66 60.00
N THR A 3 27.59 41.69 59.22
CA THR A 3 26.24 41.84 59.77
C THR A 3 25.21 41.33 58.75
N ALA A 4 24.42 40.33 59.15
CA ALA A 4 23.19 39.92 58.50
C ALA A 4 22.07 39.92 59.55
N PRO A 5 20.91 40.51 59.24
CA PRO A 5 19.62 39.82 59.46
C PRO A 5 18.65 40.12 58.28
N LYS A 6 17.55 39.43 57.95
CA LYS A 6 16.73 38.31 58.43
C LYS A 6 15.75 37.90 57.28
N PRO A 7 14.96 36.81 57.42
CA PRO A 7 14.21 36.15 56.34
C PRO A 7 12.75 36.64 56.19
N GLY A 8 12.15 36.43 55.02
CA GLY A 8 10.70 36.45 54.76
C GLY A 8 10.44 35.82 53.39
N ARG A 9 10.01 34.54 53.33
CA ARG A 9 8.61 34.13 53.15
C ARG A 9 7.83 35.06 52.21
N ASP A 10 7.62 34.59 50.98
CA ASP A 10 6.27 34.35 50.44
C ASP A 10 6.39 33.76 49.03
N ASP A 11 6.24 32.44 48.95
CA ASP A 11 5.76 31.78 47.73
C ASP A 11 4.27 32.08 47.57
N PRO A 12 3.79 32.56 46.40
CA PRO A 12 2.43 32.32 45.99
C PRO A 12 2.37 31.04 45.12
N PRO A 13 1.35 30.18 45.32
CA PRO A 13 1.30 28.86 44.72
C PRO A 13 1.07 28.96 43.20
N LYS A 14 1.95 28.32 42.41
CA LYS A 14 1.70 28.13 40.97
C LYS A 14 0.53 27.18 40.80
N LYS A 15 -0.61 27.76 40.41
CA LYS A 15 -1.87 27.13 40.06
C LYS A 15 -1.65 25.91 39.15
N ASP A 16 -2.22 24.78 39.58
CA ASP A 16 -2.32 23.54 38.82
C ASP A 16 -2.92 23.79 37.43
N LYS A 17 -2.11 23.56 36.39
CA LYS A 17 -2.59 23.55 35.02
C LYS A 17 -3.27 22.20 34.78
N LEU A 18 -4.58 22.16 34.97
CA LEU A 18 -5.41 21.03 34.55
C LEU A 18 -5.10 20.68 33.10
N GLN A 19 -4.61 19.47 32.89
CA GLN A 19 -4.31 18.96 31.57
C GLN A 19 -5.63 18.78 30.80
N THR A 20 -6.02 19.79 30.03
CA THR A 20 -7.08 19.63 29.04
C THR A 20 -6.60 18.63 27.98
N LYS A 21 -7.09 17.40 28.07
CA LYS A 21 -6.86 16.33 27.09
C LYS A 21 -7.35 16.82 25.73
N LYS A 22 -6.43 16.98 24.78
CA LYS A 22 -6.77 17.32 23.39
C LYS A 22 -7.54 16.14 22.76
N LYS A 23 -8.76 16.39 22.28
CA LYS A 23 -9.52 15.40 21.50
C LYS A 23 -8.73 15.04 20.24
N LYS A 24 -8.75 13.75 19.87
CA LYS A 24 -8.08 13.28 18.68
C LYS A 24 -8.86 13.69 17.41
N PRO A 25 -8.17 13.92 16.28
CA PRO A 25 -8.82 14.17 15.01
C PRO A 25 -9.67 12.97 14.62
N ARG A 26 -10.95 13.21 14.34
CA ARG A 26 -11.91 12.19 13.95
C ARG A 26 -11.73 11.77 12.49
N ARG A 27 -11.94 10.49 12.19
CA ARG A 27 -11.91 9.97 10.82
C ARG A 27 -13.28 10.05 10.16
N TYR A 28 -13.28 10.22 8.84
CA TYR A 28 -14.47 10.48 8.01
C TYR A 28 -15.48 9.32 7.94
N TRP A 29 -15.12 8.13 8.41
CA TRP A 29 -15.99 6.94 8.42
C TRP A 29 -16.41 6.52 9.82
N GLU A 30 -16.07 7.31 10.84
CA GLU A 30 -16.41 7.01 12.23
C GLU A 30 -17.84 7.51 12.50
N GLU A 31 -18.81 6.60 12.42
CA GLU A 31 -20.24 6.86 12.65
C GLU A 31 -20.51 7.21 14.13
N GLU A 32 -21.38 8.20 14.33
CA GLU A 32 -21.78 8.73 15.64
C GLU A 32 -22.76 7.78 16.32
N THR A 33 -22.34 7.09 17.38
CA THR A 33 -23.29 6.57 18.36
C THR A 33 -23.64 7.70 19.33
N THR A 34 -24.58 8.55 18.95
CA THR A 34 -25.18 9.54 19.86
C THR A 34 -26.19 8.85 20.80
N PRO A 35 -26.13 9.06 22.12
CA PRO A 35 -27.23 8.75 23.01
C PRO A 35 -28.39 9.72 22.73
N THR A 36 -29.58 9.15 22.61
CA THR A 36 -30.90 9.79 22.49
C THR A 36 -31.02 11.11 23.27
N GLY A 37 -31.40 12.18 22.57
CA GLY A 37 -31.78 13.46 23.17
C GLY A 37 -32.06 14.56 22.16
N ALA A 38 -33.35 14.71 21.80
CA ALA A 38 -34.02 15.91 21.26
C ALA A 38 -33.51 16.58 19.96
N ALA A 39 -34.31 16.33 18.91
CA ALA A 39 -34.66 17.19 17.78
C ALA A 39 -34.08 18.62 17.70
N ALA A 40 -33.40 18.90 16.57
CA ALA A 40 -33.64 20.08 15.73
C ALA A 40 -32.77 20.01 14.46
N SER A 41 -33.40 19.96 13.28
CA SER A 41 -32.74 20.20 11.99
C SER A 41 -32.54 21.72 11.81
N PRO A 42 -31.37 22.18 11.34
CA PRO A 42 -31.41 23.22 10.32
C PRO A 42 -30.29 23.14 9.27
N GLY A 43 -30.71 23.08 8.01
CA GLY A 43 -30.35 24.09 7.00
C GLY A 43 -28.94 24.10 6.40
N LEU A 44 -28.85 23.76 5.12
CA LEU A 44 -27.70 23.98 4.24
C LEU A 44 -27.34 25.48 4.12
N HIS A 45 -26.22 25.91 4.72
CA HIS A 45 -25.65 27.24 4.54
C HIS A 45 -24.82 27.28 3.24
N ARG A 46 -25.40 27.90 2.20
CA ARG A 46 -24.70 28.33 0.98
C ARG A 46 -23.93 29.62 1.27
N ASN A 47 -22.62 29.65 0.99
CA ASN A 47 -21.91 30.91 0.77
C ASN A 47 -20.87 30.77 -0.36
N LYS A 48 -21.16 31.45 -1.48
CA LYS A 48 -20.25 31.72 -2.62
C LYS A 48 -19.60 33.09 -2.41
N LYS A 49 -18.26 33.14 -2.48
CA LYS A 49 -17.35 34.28 -2.80
C LYS A 49 -16.02 34.01 -2.07
N ARG A 50 -14.82 34.21 -2.61
CA ARG A 50 -14.31 34.94 -3.77
C ARG A 50 -12.87 34.44 -3.95
N ASN A 51 -12.48 34.08 -5.17
CA ASN A 51 -11.07 33.82 -5.49
C ASN A 51 -10.25 35.08 -5.19
N ARG A 52 -9.27 34.96 -4.30
CA ARG A 52 -8.15 35.88 -4.21
C ARG A 52 -6.90 35.01 -4.11
N GLU A 53 -6.27 34.82 -5.26
CA GLU A 53 -4.92 34.26 -5.36
C GLU A 53 -4.00 35.05 -4.42
N LEU A 54 -3.60 34.42 -3.33
CA LEU A 54 -2.39 34.81 -2.61
C LEU A 54 -1.37 33.73 -2.91
N ARG A 55 -0.60 34.01 -3.96
CA ARG A 55 0.65 33.35 -4.33
C ARG A 55 1.46 33.06 -3.04
N PRO A 56 1.89 31.82 -2.77
CA PRO A 56 2.83 31.58 -1.68
C PRO A 56 4.17 32.21 -2.03
N GLN A 57 4.56 33.24 -1.28
CA GLN A 57 5.90 33.82 -1.33
C GLN A 57 6.91 32.75 -0.91
N LYS A 58 7.88 32.45 -1.78
CA LYS A 58 9.04 31.59 -1.46
C LYS A 58 9.82 32.18 -0.28
N PRO A 59 10.05 31.43 0.82
CA PRO A 59 11.03 31.85 1.81
C PRO A 59 12.45 31.65 1.26
N LYS A 60 13.24 32.73 1.31
CA LYS A 60 14.67 32.75 0.99
C LYS A 60 15.46 31.97 2.04
N ASN A 61 16.32 31.10 1.52
CA ASN A 61 17.51 30.48 2.09
C ASN A 61 17.95 30.97 3.50
N THR A 62 17.93 30.06 4.47
CA THR A 62 18.78 30.14 5.67
C THR A 62 19.63 28.87 5.71
N HIS A 63 20.95 29.02 5.58
CA HIS A 63 21.93 27.95 5.68
C HIS A 63 21.96 27.39 7.12
N THR A 64 21.20 26.34 7.38
CA THR A 64 21.36 25.53 8.60
C THR A 64 22.17 24.28 8.22
N PRO A 65 23.38 24.04 8.78
CA PRO A 65 24.03 22.75 8.60
C PRO A 65 23.25 21.70 9.41
N LYS A 66 22.33 21.00 8.75
CA LYS A 66 21.62 19.84 9.31
C LYS A 66 22.63 18.71 9.51
N LYS A 67 23.10 18.53 10.74
CA LYS A 67 23.66 17.26 11.21
C LYS A 67 22.54 16.22 11.17
N SER A 68 22.44 15.46 10.09
CA SER A 68 21.63 14.25 10.06
C SER A 68 22.54 13.05 10.31
N ARG A 69 22.56 12.58 11.56
CA ARG A 69 23.06 11.25 11.88
C ARG A 69 21.99 10.27 11.41
N ILE A 70 22.02 9.94 10.12
CA ILE A 70 21.14 8.94 9.51
C ILE A 70 21.57 7.61 10.12
N SER A 71 20.86 7.18 11.17
CA SER A 71 20.92 5.81 11.65
C SER A 71 20.35 4.93 10.53
N LYS A 72 21.25 4.34 9.73
CA LYS A 72 20.91 3.31 8.77
C LYS A 72 20.41 2.09 9.54
N LYS A 73 19.10 1.97 9.72
CA LYS A 73 18.50 0.67 10.02
C LYS A 73 18.39 -0.05 8.68
N PRO A 74 18.98 -1.23 8.48
CA PRO A 74 18.82 -1.95 7.24
C PRO A 74 17.35 -2.35 7.13
N GLN A 75 16.62 -1.70 6.23
CA GLN A 75 15.40 -2.28 5.69
C GLN A 75 15.84 -3.58 5.02
N ILE A 76 15.40 -4.69 5.58
CA ILE A 76 15.52 -6.02 4.98
C ILE A 76 14.83 -5.92 3.62
N LEU A 77 15.64 -5.80 2.58
CA LEU A 77 15.23 -5.88 1.20
C LEU A 77 14.69 -7.30 1.01
N LYS A 78 13.37 -7.46 1.09
CA LYS A 78 12.73 -8.70 0.62
C LYS A 78 13.04 -8.79 -0.87
N LYS A 79 13.96 -9.69 -1.23
CA LYS A 79 14.28 -9.97 -2.62
C LYS A 79 13.00 -10.40 -3.34
N PRO A 80 12.77 -9.98 -4.59
CA PRO A 80 11.73 -10.57 -5.40
C PRO A 80 12.01 -12.07 -5.51
N ARG A 81 10.96 -12.88 -5.33
CA ARG A 81 11.02 -14.33 -5.43
C ARG A 81 11.64 -14.68 -6.77
N GLU A 82 12.85 -15.20 -6.71
CA GLU A 82 13.63 -15.65 -7.86
C GLU A 82 12.73 -16.56 -8.69
N GLN A 83 12.41 -16.13 -9.92
CA GLN A 83 11.93 -17.01 -10.96
C GLN A 83 12.90 -18.18 -10.96
N ARG A 84 12.44 -19.35 -10.50
CA ARG A 84 13.28 -20.55 -10.58
C ARG A 84 13.49 -20.78 -12.06
N ASN A 85 14.71 -20.52 -12.53
CA ASN A 85 15.14 -20.99 -13.84
C ASN A 85 14.79 -22.48 -13.94
N PRO A 86 14.35 -22.98 -15.11
CA PRO A 86 14.22 -24.41 -15.31
C PRO A 86 15.57 -25.04 -14.96
N GLU A 87 15.59 -25.78 -13.86
CA GLU A 87 16.80 -26.37 -13.33
C GLU A 87 17.40 -27.26 -14.43
N PRO A 88 18.70 -27.16 -14.74
CA PRO A 88 19.33 -28.06 -15.70
C PRO A 88 19.09 -29.48 -15.21
N GLN A 89 18.46 -30.30 -16.07
CA GLN A 89 18.00 -31.65 -15.76
C GLN A 89 19.10 -32.41 -15.01
N ARG A 90 19.00 -32.49 -13.68
CA ARG A 90 19.81 -33.41 -12.89
C ARG A 90 19.33 -34.80 -13.29
N SER A 91 20.13 -35.50 -14.07
CA SER A 91 19.89 -36.87 -14.48
C SER A 91 19.80 -37.73 -13.22
N LEU A 92 18.57 -38.06 -12.81
CA LEU A 92 18.33 -39.04 -11.76
C LEU A 92 18.69 -40.42 -12.31
N SER A 93 19.45 -41.19 -11.55
CA SER A 93 19.74 -42.60 -11.89
C SER A 93 18.44 -43.41 -11.80
N GLY A 94 17.91 -43.85 -12.95
CA GLY A 94 16.66 -44.59 -13.05
C GLY A 94 16.09 -44.62 -14.47
N ALA A 95 14.98 -45.36 -14.67
CA ALA A 95 14.24 -45.33 -15.92
C ALA A 95 13.69 -43.91 -16.17
N GLN A 96 13.91 -43.40 -17.38
CA GLN A 96 13.38 -42.10 -17.81
C GLN A 96 11.85 -42.13 -17.71
N ASP A 97 11.27 -41.14 -17.04
CA ASP A 97 9.82 -40.94 -16.98
C ASP A 97 9.25 -40.96 -18.41
N PRO A 98 8.30 -41.86 -18.74
CA PRO A 98 7.70 -41.92 -20.07
C PRO A 98 6.89 -40.66 -20.43
N PHE A 99 6.52 -39.83 -19.45
CA PHE A 99 5.79 -38.58 -19.66
C PHE A 99 6.52 -37.40 -19.03
N PRO A 100 7.70 -37.04 -19.56
CA PRO A 100 8.48 -35.96 -18.99
C PRO A 100 7.75 -34.62 -19.16
N GLY A 101 7.65 -33.87 -18.06
CA GLY A 101 7.07 -32.53 -18.04
C GLY A 101 5.66 -32.46 -17.47
N PRO A 102 5.08 -31.27 -17.39
CA PRO A 102 3.77 -31.09 -16.77
C PRO A 102 2.64 -31.60 -17.67
N ALA A 103 1.56 -32.08 -17.05
CA ALA A 103 0.41 -32.65 -17.76
C ALA A 103 -0.12 -31.73 -18.89
N PRO A 104 -0.44 -32.29 -20.08
CA PRO A 104 -1.01 -31.54 -21.18
C PRO A 104 -2.40 -30.99 -20.80
N VAL A 105 -2.74 -29.83 -21.34
CA VAL A 105 -3.98 -29.11 -21.04
C VAL A 105 -4.72 -28.80 -22.33
N PRO A 106 -6.01 -29.11 -22.45
CA PRO A 106 -6.79 -28.69 -23.60
C PRO A 106 -6.83 -27.17 -23.73
N VAL A 107 -6.67 -26.66 -24.95
CA VAL A 107 -6.61 -25.21 -25.24
C VAL A 107 -7.92 -24.52 -24.83
N GLU A 108 -9.04 -25.18 -25.07
CA GLU A 108 -10.39 -24.71 -24.72
C GLU A 108 -10.54 -24.44 -23.22
N VAL A 109 -9.99 -25.34 -22.39
CA VAL A 109 -10.02 -25.21 -20.94
C VAL A 109 -9.14 -24.04 -20.50
N ALA A 110 -7.91 -23.93 -21.03
CA ALA A 110 -7.03 -22.79 -20.77
C ALA A 110 -7.67 -21.45 -21.18
N GLN A 111 -8.46 -21.44 -22.26
CA GLN A 111 -9.16 -20.26 -22.73
C GLN A 111 -10.22 -19.76 -21.74
N LYS A 112 -10.90 -20.65 -21.00
CA LYS A 112 -11.87 -20.27 -19.95
C LYS A 112 -11.23 -19.38 -18.86
N PHE A 113 -9.95 -19.62 -18.55
CA PHE A 113 -9.23 -18.89 -17.50
C PHE A 113 -8.54 -17.62 -17.99
N ARG A 114 -8.42 -17.42 -19.32
CA ARG A 114 -7.88 -16.18 -19.89
C ARG A 114 -8.83 -15.04 -19.59
N ARG A 115 -8.27 -13.92 -19.13
CA ARG A 115 -8.99 -12.68 -18.84
C ARG A 115 -8.64 -11.57 -19.80
N ILE A 116 -7.53 -11.70 -20.52
CA ILE A 116 -7.01 -10.70 -21.45
C ILE A 116 -7.15 -11.20 -22.87
N ASP A 117 -7.72 -10.38 -23.74
CA ASP A 117 -7.74 -10.63 -25.18
C ASP A 117 -6.43 -10.19 -25.83
N LYS A 118 -5.53 -11.14 -26.10
CA LYS A 118 -4.25 -10.89 -26.79
C LYS A 118 -4.42 -10.36 -28.23
N SER A 119 -5.60 -10.54 -28.83
CA SER A 119 -5.91 -10.03 -30.17
C SER A 119 -6.08 -8.51 -30.19
N LYS A 120 -6.37 -7.89 -29.05
CA LYS A 120 -6.60 -6.44 -28.95
C LYS A 120 -5.26 -5.72 -28.94
N LYS A 121 -4.92 -5.11 -30.08
CA LYS A 121 -3.73 -4.25 -30.19
C LYS A 121 -3.90 -3.02 -29.29
N LEU A 122 -2.91 -2.79 -28.44
CA LEU A 122 -2.87 -1.59 -27.60
C LEU A 122 -2.65 -0.34 -28.48
N PRO A 123 -3.45 0.72 -28.28
CA PRO A 123 -3.19 2.00 -28.93
C PRO A 123 -1.83 2.55 -28.48
N HIS A 124 -1.18 3.31 -29.38
CA HIS A 124 0.18 3.85 -29.29
C HIS A 124 0.72 4.04 -27.86
N SER A 125 1.50 3.06 -27.40
CA SER A 125 2.14 3.03 -26.07
C SER A 125 3.65 3.13 -26.17
N LYS A 126 4.30 3.70 -25.14
CA LYS A 126 5.76 3.82 -25.08
C LYS A 126 6.40 2.43 -24.98
N SER A 127 7.61 2.26 -25.53
CA SER A 127 8.34 0.98 -25.56
C SER A 127 8.44 0.31 -24.18
N LYS A 128 8.78 1.07 -23.13
CA LYS A 128 8.84 0.56 -21.75
C LYS A 128 7.50 0.03 -21.24
N THR A 129 6.39 0.65 -21.65
CA THR A 129 5.05 0.18 -21.28
C THR A 129 4.71 -1.10 -22.02
N ARG A 130 5.01 -1.18 -23.32
CA ARG A 130 4.80 -2.39 -24.14
C ARG A 130 5.52 -3.60 -23.57
N SER A 131 6.82 -3.45 -23.29
CA SER A 131 7.62 -4.54 -22.70
C SER A 131 7.05 -5.01 -21.36
N ARG A 132 6.53 -4.12 -20.52
CA ARG A 132 5.89 -4.51 -19.25
C ARG A 132 4.57 -5.25 -19.47
N LEU A 133 3.79 -4.82 -20.45
CA LEU A 133 2.52 -5.46 -20.79
C LEU A 133 2.78 -6.85 -21.39
N GLU A 134 3.78 -7.00 -22.24
CA GLU A 134 4.21 -8.29 -22.80
C GLU A 134 4.61 -9.29 -21.69
N VAL A 135 5.39 -8.84 -20.70
CA VAL A 135 5.74 -9.68 -19.53
C VAL A 135 4.47 -10.08 -18.76
N ALA A 136 3.56 -9.15 -18.53
CA ALA A 136 2.30 -9.46 -17.84
C ALA A 136 1.39 -10.40 -18.64
N GLU A 137 1.35 -10.27 -19.97
CA GLU A 137 0.61 -11.16 -20.88
C GLU A 137 1.19 -12.57 -20.94
N ALA A 138 2.52 -12.71 -20.79
CA ALA A 138 3.18 -14.00 -20.67
C ALA A 138 2.87 -14.66 -19.31
N GLU A 139 2.97 -13.90 -18.21
CA GLU A 139 2.62 -14.39 -16.87
C GLU A 139 1.15 -14.82 -16.79
N GLU A 140 0.22 -14.07 -17.40
CA GLU A 140 -1.20 -14.42 -17.43
C GLU A 140 -1.47 -15.72 -18.20
N GLU A 141 -0.76 -15.97 -19.30
CA GLU A 141 -0.89 -17.23 -20.04
C GLU A 141 -0.39 -18.43 -19.23
N GLU A 142 0.76 -18.31 -18.58
CA GLU A 142 1.28 -19.36 -17.70
C GLU A 142 0.31 -19.65 -16.53
N ILE A 143 -0.25 -18.60 -15.93
CA ILE A 143 -1.24 -18.73 -14.85
C ILE A 143 -2.52 -19.38 -15.35
N SER A 144 -3.00 -19.00 -16.54
CA SER A 144 -4.21 -19.57 -17.14
C SER A 144 -4.06 -21.07 -17.42
N VAL A 145 -2.91 -21.47 -17.98
CA VAL A 145 -2.58 -22.89 -18.19
C VAL A 145 -2.51 -23.63 -16.85
N LYS A 146 -1.91 -23.02 -15.83
CA LYS A 146 -1.83 -23.62 -14.50
C LYS A 146 -3.20 -23.76 -13.82
N ALA A 147 -4.08 -22.78 -13.99
CA ALA A 147 -5.45 -22.84 -13.49
C ALA A 147 -6.27 -23.92 -14.21
N ALA A 148 -6.12 -24.03 -15.53
CA ALA A 148 -6.72 -25.10 -16.31
C ALA A 148 -6.22 -26.49 -15.90
N ARG A 149 -4.95 -26.63 -15.51
CA ARG A 149 -4.46 -27.89 -14.90
C ARG A 149 -5.15 -28.21 -13.58
N SER A 150 -5.43 -27.20 -12.77
CA SER A 150 -6.13 -27.42 -11.49
C SER A 150 -7.59 -27.81 -11.67
N GLU A 151 -8.21 -27.58 -12.84
CA GLU A 151 -9.55 -28.11 -13.16
C GLU A 151 -9.57 -29.65 -13.11
N LEU A 152 -8.46 -30.33 -13.46
CA LEU A 152 -8.33 -31.79 -13.36
C LEU A 152 -8.35 -32.32 -11.92
N LEU A 153 -8.13 -31.44 -10.93
CA LEU A 153 -8.12 -31.80 -9.51
C LEU A 153 -9.46 -31.49 -8.85
N LEU A 154 -10.48 -31.06 -9.60
CA LEU A 154 -11.83 -30.94 -9.10
C LEU A 154 -12.42 -32.34 -8.93
N ALA A 155 -12.97 -32.61 -7.74
CA ALA A 155 -13.45 -33.94 -7.36
C ALA A 155 -14.83 -34.27 -7.93
N GLU A 156 -15.58 -33.25 -8.35
CA GLU A 156 -17.00 -33.37 -8.71
C GLU A 156 -17.21 -32.91 -10.14
N GLU A 157 -17.91 -33.75 -10.90
CA GLU A 157 -18.45 -33.41 -12.21
C GLU A 157 -19.83 -32.75 -12.04
N PRO A 158 -20.19 -31.79 -12.88
CA PRO A 158 -21.55 -31.25 -12.89
C PRO A 158 -22.56 -32.36 -13.23
N GLY A 159 -23.67 -32.40 -12.49
CA GLY A 159 -24.71 -33.42 -12.58
C GLY A 159 -25.68 -33.27 -13.74
#